data_AF-A0AAU9J5Z9-F1
#
_entry.id   AF-A0AAU9J5Z9-F1
#
_cell.length_a   1.000
_cell.length_b   1.000
_cell.length_c   1.000
_cell.angle_alpha   90.00
_cell.angle_beta   90.00
_cell.angle_gamma   90.00
#
_symmetry.space_group_name_H-M   'P 1'
#
loop_
_entity.id
_entity.type
_entity.pdbx_description
1 polymer ?
#
loop_
_entity_poly.entity_id
_entity_poly.type
_entity_poly.pdbx_seq_one_letter_code
_entity_poly.pdbx_strand_id
1 'polypeptide(L)'
;MGSSEEEIVRLQQEVEHWKSLYFQSLQRTQELEAQLGISPKEYKPPGHERPHSNRQEDHKSSQTKNKQGPKYIKKQDHQLDHIKNKLRLACSNNDKALLEEAIKEAELAGMSDIDHAKRKLASLI
;
A
#
# COMPACT_ATOMS: atom_id res chain seq x y z
N MET A 1 -4.80 -16.52 -38.40
CA MET A 1 -4.23 -16.82 -37.08
C MET A 1 -2.95 -16.00 -36.98
N GLY A 2 -2.98 -14.86 -36.28
CA GLY A 2 -1.76 -14.08 -36.01
C GLY A 2 -0.91 -14.90 -35.02
N SER A 3 0.35 -15.15 -35.40
CA SER A 3 1.27 -16.04 -34.68
C SER A 3 1.55 -15.47 -33.30
N SER A 4 1.59 -16.31 -32.25
CA SER A 4 1.93 -15.91 -30.88
C SER A 4 3.20 -15.07 -30.76
N GLU A 5 4.07 -15.13 -31.77
CA GLU A 5 5.28 -14.31 -31.92
C GLU A 5 4.97 -12.81 -32.07
N GLU A 6 3.93 -12.42 -32.80
CA GLU A 6 3.53 -11.01 -32.97
C GLU A 6 3.05 -10.41 -31.64
N GLU A 7 2.35 -11.22 -30.83
CA GLU A 7 1.88 -10.84 -29.50
C GLU A 7 3.05 -10.70 -28.52
N ILE A 8 4.03 -11.61 -28.56
CA ILE A 8 5.26 -11.53 -27.75
C ILE A 8 6.05 -10.26 -28.09
N VAL A 9 6.22 -9.94 -29.37
CA VAL A 9 6.94 -8.73 -29.80
C VAL A 9 6.22 -7.46 -29.33
N ARG A 10 4.88 -7.43 -29.44
CA ARG A 10 4.08 -6.32 -28.92
C ARG A 10 4.25 -6.15 -27.41
N LEU A 11 4.19 -7.23 -26.64
CA LEU A 11 4.36 -7.19 -25.19
C LEU A 11 5.77 -6.73 -24.79
N GLN A 12 6.80 -7.14 -25.53
CA GLN A 12 8.17 -6.66 -25.30
C GLN A 12 8.29 -5.15 -25.55
N GLN A 13 7.69 -4.63 -26.63
CA GLN A 13 7.66 -3.20 -26.90
C GLN A 13 6.92 -2.42 -25.82
N GLU A 14 5.81 -2.97 -25.32
CA GLU A 14 5.04 -2.37 -24.24
C GLU A 14 5.84 -2.32 -22.92
N VAL A 15 6.58 -3.38 -22.59
CA VAL A 15 7.48 -3.39 -21.43
C VAL A 15 8.57 -2.34 -21.56
N GLU A 16 9.21 -2.22 -22.72
CA GLU A 16 10.23 -1.20 -22.96
C GLU A 16 9.65 0.22 -22.89
N HIS A 17 8.43 0.41 -23.39
CA HIS A 17 7.71 1.67 -23.26
C HIS A 17 7.47 2.05 -21.80
N TRP A 18 6.95 1.13 -20.98
CA TRP A 18 6.72 1.37 -19.56
C TRP A 18 8.01 1.61 -18.77
N LYS A 19 9.11 0.91 -19.09
CA LYS A 19 10.43 1.19 -18.50
C LYS A 19 10.89 2.62 -18.82
N SER A 20 10.77 3.04 -20.07
CA SER A 20 11.16 4.39 -20.49
C SER A 20 10.37 5.46 -19.74
N LEU A 21 9.05 5.31 -19.64
CA LEU A 21 8.18 6.21 -18.86
C LEU A 21 8.57 6.24 -17.39
N TYR A 22 8.84 5.09 -16.78
CA TYR A 22 9.26 5.00 -15.38
C TYR A 22 10.57 5.76 -15.12
N PHE A 23 11.60 5.52 -15.94
CA PHE A 23 12.89 6.20 -15.76
C PHE A 23 12.80 7.70 -16.02
N GLN A 24 12.00 8.13 -17.00
CA GLN A 24 11.77 9.56 -17.24
C GLN A 24 11.05 10.22 -16.07
N SER A 25 10.06 9.54 -15.47
CA SER A 25 9.40 10.02 -14.26
C SER A 25 10.38 10.10 -13.09
N LEU A 26 11.22 9.08 -12.88
CA LEU A 26 12.20 9.03 -11.81
C LEU A 26 13.19 10.20 -11.92
N GLN A 27 13.68 10.47 -13.12
CA GLN A 27 14.57 11.59 -13.39
C GLN A 27 13.90 12.93 -13.07
N ARG A 28 12.66 13.14 -13.51
CA ARG A 28 11.89 14.36 -13.20
C ARG A 28 11.69 14.53 -11.69
N THR A 29 11.45 13.43 -10.96
CA THR A 29 11.31 13.49 -9.50
C THR A 29 12.62 13.90 -8.83
N GLN A 30 13.77 13.34 -9.24
CA GLN A 30 15.08 13.75 -8.71
C GLN A 30 15.39 15.22 -8.99
N GLU A 31 15.06 15.71 -10.20
CA GLU A 31 15.24 17.11 -10.57
C GLU A 31 14.35 18.05 -9.71
N LEU A 32 13.12 17.65 -9.40
CA LEU A 32 12.22 18.39 -8.51
C LEU A 32 12.71 18.39 -7.06
N GLU A 33 13.18 17.26 -6.54
CA GLU A 33 13.77 17.18 -5.19
C GLU A 33 14.99 18.09 -5.06
N ALA A 34 15.87 18.10 -6.07
CA ALA A 34 17.02 18.97 -6.12
C ALA A 34 16.64 20.47 -6.13
N GLN A 35 15.60 20.86 -6.87
CA GLN A 35 15.10 22.24 -6.91
C GLN A 35 14.44 22.69 -5.60
N LEU A 36 13.73 21.78 -4.93
CA LEU A 36 13.03 22.08 -3.67
C LEU A 36 13.95 22.01 -2.45
N GLY A 37 15.25 21.70 -2.63
CA GLY A 37 16.21 21.55 -1.54
C GLY A 37 15.86 20.41 -0.58
N ILE A 38 15.06 19.46 -1.05
CA ILE A 38 14.67 18.28 -0.28
C ILE A 38 15.82 17.29 -0.45
N SER A 39 16.64 17.15 0.58
CA SER A 39 17.70 16.12 0.61
C SER A 39 17.09 14.77 0.23
N PRO A 40 17.70 13.98 -0.67
CA PRO A 40 17.11 12.74 -1.16
C PRO A 40 16.78 11.86 0.05
N LYS A 41 15.49 11.65 0.33
CA LYS A 41 15.10 10.61 1.25
C LYS A 41 15.48 9.33 0.54
N GLU A 42 16.51 8.67 1.06
CA GLU A 42 16.99 7.38 0.61
C GLU A 42 15.78 6.50 0.27
N TYR A 43 15.53 6.32 -1.02
CA TYR A 43 14.40 5.53 -1.51
C TYR A 43 14.69 4.08 -1.12
N LYS A 44 14.08 3.64 -0.02
CA LYS A 44 14.14 2.24 0.39
C LYS A 44 13.10 1.49 -0.42
N PRO A 45 13.50 0.62 -1.37
CA PRO A 45 12.55 -0.23 -2.05
C PRO A 45 11.80 -1.07 -1.01
N PRO A 46 10.48 -1.25 -1.14
CA PRO A 46 9.69 -2.02 -0.20
C PRO A 46 10.13 -3.48 -0.25
N GLY A 47 10.99 -3.90 0.68
CA GLY A 47 11.57 -5.25 0.71
C GLY A 47 12.89 -5.45 1.44
N HIS A 48 13.49 -4.41 2.05
CA HIS A 48 14.73 -4.56 2.82
C HIS A 48 14.62 -3.96 4.23
N GLU A 49 13.87 -4.65 5.10
CA GLU A 49 14.07 -4.53 6.54
C GLU A 49 14.60 -5.86 7.08
N ARG A 50 15.93 -5.94 7.24
CA ARG A 50 16.55 -6.79 8.25
C ARG A 50 16.79 -5.93 9.49
N PRO A 51 16.62 -6.49 10.70
CA PRO A 51 16.45 -5.70 11.91
C PRO A 51 17.76 -5.08 12.40
N HIS A 52 17.60 -3.91 13.01
CA HIS A 52 18.56 -3.10 13.74
C HIS A 52 19.44 -3.91 14.70
N SER A 53 20.73 -3.56 14.76
CA SER A 53 21.61 -3.91 15.88
C SER A 53 22.50 -2.73 16.26
N ASN A 54 22.38 -2.34 17.54
CA ASN A 54 23.25 -1.49 18.35
C ASN A 54 23.32 0.01 17.95
N ARG A 55 23.21 1.00 18.86
CA ARG A 55 23.75 1.05 20.22
C ARG A 55 23.21 2.29 20.96
N GLN A 56 22.92 2.11 22.26
CA GLN A 56 22.88 3.10 23.36
C GLN A 56 21.99 4.34 23.23
N GLU A 57 20.88 4.35 23.96
CA GLU A 57 20.64 5.42 24.94
C GLU A 57 20.11 4.80 26.24
N ASP A 58 20.89 5.00 27.30
CA ASP A 58 20.49 4.83 28.69
C ASP A 58 19.39 5.85 29.01
N HIS A 59 18.31 5.41 29.66
CA HIS A 59 17.74 5.99 30.89
C HIS A 59 16.28 5.56 31.13
N LYS A 60 16.10 4.78 32.20
CA LYS A 60 15.01 4.81 33.19
C LYS A 60 13.62 5.29 32.70
N SER A 61 12.66 4.36 32.63
CA SER A 61 11.80 4.02 33.78
C SER A 61 10.42 3.50 33.34
N SER A 62 10.02 2.39 33.98
CA SER A 62 8.64 1.94 34.22
C SER A 62 7.92 1.09 33.15
N GLN A 63 7.99 -0.23 33.42
CA GLN A 63 6.97 -1.29 33.26
C GLN A 63 5.62 -0.85 32.66
N THR A 64 5.08 -1.56 31.67
CA THR A 64 4.53 -2.91 31.87
C THR A 64 4.64 -3.81 30.65
N LYS A 65 4.76 -5.09 30.98
CA LYS A 65 4.97 -6.23 30.09
C LYS A 65 3.65 -6.62 29.43
N ASN A 66 3.68 -6.94 28.14
CA ASN A 66 3.14 -8.23 27.72
C ASN A 66 3.84 -8.74 26.45
N LYS A 67 4.62 -9.81 26.66
CA LYS A 67 5.26 -10.63 25.63
C LYS A 67 4.24 -11.66 25.16
N GLN A 68 4.11 -11.84 23.84
CA GLN A 68 3.70 -13.08 23.16
C GLN A 68 3.95 -12.81 21.66
N GLY A 69 5.14 -13.07 21.13
CA GLY A 69 5.49 -14.38 20.55
C GLY A 69 5.36 -14.30 19.01
N PRO A 70 6.26 -14.90 18.22
CA PRO A 70 6.22 -14.79 16.77
C PRO A 70 5.10 -15.68 16.23
N LYS A 71 3.98 -15.08 15.81
CA LYS A 71 2.92 -15.82 15.11
C LYS A 71 3.21 -15.83 13.62
N TYR A 72 3.92 -16.88 13.20
CA TYR A 72 3.85 -17.35 11.83
C TYR A 72 2.40 -17.74 11.50
N ILE A 73 2.04 -17.60 10.21
CA ILE A 73 0.78 -17.96 9.54
C ILE A 73 -0.25 -16.83 9.45
N LYS A 74 -0.32 -16.13 8.30
CA LYS A 74 -1.58 -15.55 7.76
C LYS A 74 -1.40 -14.98 6.34
N LYS A 75 -1.21 -15.86 5.34
CA LYS A 75 -1.31 -15.46 3.92
C LYS A 75 -2.75 -15.07 3.50
N GLN A 76 -3.76 -15.37 4.33
CA GLN A 76 -5.17 -14.99 4.11
C GLN A 76 -5.54 -13.62 4.67
N ASP A 77 -4.75 -13.00 5.56
CA ASP A 77 -5.10 -11.69 6.14
C ASP A 77 -4.90 -10.53 5.16
N HIS A 78 -4.03 -10.67 4.15
CA HIS A 78 -3.70 -9.55 3.27
C HIS A 78 -4.89 -8.99 2.51
N GLN A 79 -5.84 -9.84 2.08
CA GLN A 79 -7.05 -9.36 1.40
C GLN A 79 -7.98 -8.61 2.36
N LEU A 80 -8.18 -9.13 3.57
CA LEU A 80 -9.00 -8.46 4.59
C LEU A 80 -8.38 -7.14 5.04
N ASP A 81 -7.06 -7.10 5.22
CA ASP A 81 -6.34 -5.87 5.56
C ASP A 81 -6.37 -4.84 4.43
N HIS A 82 -6.34 -5.30 3.18
CA HIS A 82 -6.53 -4.42 2.02
C HIS A 82 -7.93 -3.79 2.01
N ILE A 83 -8.97 -4.60 2.20
CA ILE A 83 -10.36 -4.13 2.27
C ILE A 83 -10.56 -3.16 3.45
N LYS A 84 -9.99 -3.45 4.63
CA LYS A 84 -10.02 -2.54 5.79
C LYS A 84 -9.34 -1.21 5.49
N ASN A 85 -8.18 -1.24 4.84
CA ASN A 85 -7.49 -0.02 4.45
C ASN A 85 -8.30 0.79 3.43
N LYS A 86 -8.93 0.13 2.46
CA LYS A 86 -9.80 0.75 1.45
C LYS A 86 -11.03 1.42 2.11
N LEU A 87 -11.70 0.71 3.03
CA LEU A 87 -12.81 1.25 3.82
C LEU A 87 -12.39 2.46 4.66
N ARG A 88 -11.23 2.40 5.33
CA ARG A 88 -10.70 3.51 6.12
C ARG A 88 -10.39 4.73 5.25
N LEU A 89 -9.75 4.52 4.10
CA LEU A 89 -9.39 5.60 3.18
C LEU A 89 -10.65 6.26 2.60
N ALA A 90 -11.63 5.45 2.18
CA ALA A 90 -12.93 5.92 1.68
C ALA A 90 -13.67 6.75 2.74
N CYS A 91 -13.68 6.28 4.00
CA CYS A 91 -14.28 7.00 5.12
C CYS A 91 -13.55 8.32 5.42
N SER A 92 -12.22 8.38 5.31
CA SER A 92 -11.45 9.60 5.57
C SER A 92 -11.62 10.64 4.47
N ASN A 93 -11.67 10.19 3.21
CA ASN A 93 -11.80 11.06 2.04
C ASN A 93 -13.25 11.44 1.74
N ASN A 94 -14.23 10.89 2.49
CA ASN A 94 -15.66 11.05 2.23
C ASN A 94 -16.05 10.71 0.79
N ASP A 95 -15.31 9.78 0.19
CA ASP A 95 -15.52 9.36 -1.19
C ASP A 95 -16.61 8.29 -1.22
N LYS A 96 -17.80 8.70 -1.69
CA LYS A 96 -19.00 7.86 -1.74
C LYS A 96 -18.81 6.64 -2.64
N ALA A 97 -18.20 6.81 -3.81
CA ALA A 97 -18.04 5.74 -4.78
C ALA A 97 -17.05 4.69 -4.27
N LEU A 98 -15.92 5.13 -3.71
CA LEU A 98 -14.91 4.25 -3.13
C LEU A 98 -15.46 3.49 -1.91
N LEU A 99 -16.32 4.15 -1.11
CA LEU A 99 -16.92 3.56 0.08
C LEU A 99 -17.94 2.47 -0.28
N GLU A 100 -18.76 2.66 -1.31
CA GLU A 100 -19.68 1.65 -1.83
C GLU A 100 -18.95 0.40 -2.34
N GLU A 101 -17.86 0.60 -3.09
CA GLU A 101 -17.04 -0.49 -3.63
C GLU A 101 -16.38 -1.29 -2.50
N ALA A 102 -15.79 -0.59 -1.52
CA ALA A 102 -15.12 -1.22 -0.39
C ALA A 102 -16.09 -1.98 0.54
N ILE A 103 -17.34 -1.51 0.69
CA ILE A 103 -18.39 -2.22 1.43
C ILE A 103 -18.78 -3.52 0.71
N LYS A 104 -18.97 -3.49 -0.61
CA LYS A 104 -19.27 -4.70 -1.39
C LYS A 104 -18.16 -5.74 -1.28
N GLU A 105 -16.90 -5.32 -1.40
CA GLU A 105 -15.76 -6.22 -1.23
C GLU A 105 -15.72 -6.83 0.18
N ALA A 106 -16.02 -6.04 1.20
CA ALA A 106 -16.08 -6.51 2.58
C ALA A 106 -17.22 -7.51 2.83
N GLU A 107 -18.39 -7.29 2.21
CA GLU A 107 -19.51 -8.25 2.25
C GLU A 107 -19.17 -9.58 1.57
N LEU A 108 -18.54 -9.52 0.40
CA LEU A 108 -18.07 -10.71 -0.32
C LEU A 108 -17.01 -11.47 0.46
N ALA A 109 -16.16 -10.76 1.22
CA ALA A 109 -15.17 -11.34 2.11
C ALA A 109 -15.76 -11.81 3.45
N GLY A 110 -17.07 -11.64 3.69
CA GLY A 110 -17.75 -12.06 4.92
C GLY A 110 -17.39 -11.23 6.15
N MET A 111 -16.96 -9.98 5.98
CA MET A 111 -16.62 -9.09 7.09
C MET A 111 -17.88 -8.53 7.75
N SER A 112 -18.04 -8.78 9.05
CA SER A 112 -19.12 -8.22 9.88
C SER A 112 -18.93 -6.73 10.21
N ASP A 113 -17.71 -6.21 10.12
CA ASP A 113 -17.34 -4.91 10.69
C ASP A 113 -17.59 -3.73 9.73
N ILE A 114 -18.66 -3.81 8.93
CA ILE A 114 -18.97 -2.85 7.83
C ILE A 114 -20.07 -1.86 8.18
N ASP A 115 -20.79 -2.05 9.29
CA ASP A 115 -21.94 -1.21 9.66
C ASP A 115 -21.57 0.26 9.86
N HIS A 116 -20.37 0.52 10.39
CA HIS A 116 -19.87 1.88 10.52
C HIS A 116 -19.69 2.56 9.14
N ALA A 117 -19.15 1.83 8.17
CA ALA A 117 -18.98 2.33 6.80
C ALA A 117 -20.32 2.54 6.10
N LYS A 118 -21.29 1.62 6.28
CA LYS A 118 -22.66 1.77 5.76
C LYS A 118 -23.38 3.00 6.32
N ARG A 119 -23.28 3.24 7.63
CA ARG A 119 -23.82 4.46 8.26
C ARG A 119 -23.13 5.71 7.74
N LYS A 120 -21.82 5.68 7.55
CA LYS A 120 -21.08 6.82 7.00
C LYS A 120 -21.47 7.10 5.55
N LEU A 121 -21.66 6.07 4.74
CA LEU A 121 -22.17 6.19 3.37
C LEU A 121 -23.56 6.85 3.35
N ALA A 122 -24.45 6.43 4.24
CA ALA A 122 -25.78 7.03 4.38
C ALA A 122 -25.75 8.48 4.88
N SER A 123 -24.68 8.90 5.57
CA SER A 123 -24.48 10.28 6.02
C SER A 123 -23.86 11.18 4.93
N LEU A 124 -23.31 10.60 3.86
CA LEU A 124 -22.67 11.32 2.75
C LEU A 124 -23.65 11.62 1.60
N ILE A 125 -24.92 11.84 1.95
CA ILE A 125 -26.00 12.25 1.01
C ILE A 125 -25.76 13.67 0.53
#